data_AF-A0A5C2SHA3-F1
#
_entry.id   AF-A0A5C2SHA3-F1
#
_cell.length_a   1.000
_cell.length_b   1.000
_cell.length_c   1.000
_cell.angle_alpha   90.00
_cell.angle_beta   90.00
_cell.angle_gamma   90.00
#
_symmetry.space_group_name_H-M   'P 1'
#
loop_
_entity.id
_entity.type
_entity.pdbx_description
1 polymer ?
#
loop_
_entity_poly.entity_id
_entity_poly.type
_entity_poly.pdbx_seq_one_letter_code
_entity_poly.pdbx_strand_id
1 'polypeptide(L)'
;MAGLEYLPSEVVEEILLLLDPRDVAQFAQTCSDYHALVYDQEDQHLWRELYLQQPFDDPRRTVTSLGRPVSAIDWKTELQRIMRVQTVLTRGPMEFSPEERCNVLRTLIRLVNNVIPATHVDSIDPSPNHAWVTVMVRASPILEVDYSSTDISSEEKQLRARLHTYYGITLDDRRLAQRNASRVFVYAMRNYKWDNEFGPFMMDGSGRVNWVHVRAIHHVMSMHIVPELDPEQEDPEAFTLFPMSMPWTLSIIPNGVNLDEVRDWAGVTGRWQCSFCFCDHRELLIFNNFNNNDEEPLHTAIFDDPEFVEVFRSISVDLRVLSTEEDSDHPGRPRINFGGSIDGTANTATIVGYVKVTPDDEIRWHFTSGENGSSIWSSEGVQVGNVRSKFGVLGSWTTVLHDRHDPVGPFWLWKTNDAEEQVAQGTNTNGTATAT
;
A
#
# COMPACT_ATOMS: atom_id res chain seq x y z
N MET A 1 18.57 36.02 -41.61
CA MET A 1 18.28 34.77 -40.87
C MET A 1 16.78 34.72 -40.71
N ALA A 2 16.13 33.66 -41.18
CA ALA A 2 14.74 33.42 -40.82
C ALA A 2 14.71 32.98 -39.36
N GLY A 3 13.96 33.69 -38.51
CA GLY A 3 13.74 33.31 -37.11
C GLY A 3 12.74 32.16 -36.98
N LEU A 4 12.56 31.68 -35.76
CA LEU A 4 11.63 30.57 -35.45
C LEU A 4 10.18 30.94 -35.77
N GLU A 5 9.86 32.24 -35.75
CA GLU A 5 8.54 32.82 -36.04
C GLU A 5 8.07 32.64 -37.50
N TYR A 6 8.96 32.20 -38.41
CA TYR A 6 8.59 31.91 -39.80
C TYR A 6 8.28 30.43 -40.04
N LEU A 7 8.42 29.57 -39.03
CA LEU A 7 8.07 28.16 -39.12
C LEU A 7 6.55 27.97 -38.96
N PRO A 8 5.94 27.01 -39.67
CA PRO A 8 4.59 26.55 -39.36
C PRO A 8 4.48 26.07 -37.90
N SER A 9 3.32 26.27 -37.27
CA SER A 9 3.07 25.88 -35.87
C SER A 9 3.36 24.41 -35.62
N GLU A 10 3.05 23.54 -36.59
CA GLU A 10 3.28 22.10 -36.52
C GLU A 10 4.78 21.78 -36.45
N VAL A 11 5.62 22.53 -37.15
CA VAL A 11 7.08 22.36 -37.10
C VAL A 11 7.64 22.83 -35.75
N VAL A 12 7.07 23.90 -35.19
CA VAL A 12 7.44 24.36 -33.85
C VAL A 12 7.04 23.32 -32.81
N GLU A 13 5.83 22.74 -32.90
CA GLU A 13 5.40 21.65 -32.01
C GLU A 13 6.34 20.45 -32.08
N GLU A 14 6.71 19.98 -33.27
CA GLU A 14 7.67 18.87 -33.44
C GLU A 14 9.04 19.17 -32.79
N ILE A 15 9.50 20.42 -32.84
CA ILE A 15 10.72 20.83 -32.13
C ILE A 15 10.51 20.77 -30.61
N LEU A 16 9.37 21.23 -30.11
CA LEU A 16 9.05 21.22 -28.68
C LEU A 16 8.95 19.79 -28.11
N LEU A 17 8.53 18.81 -28.92
CA LEU A 17 8.48 17.40 -28.52
C LEU A 17 9.87 16.80 -28.22
N LEU A 18 10.95 17.45 -28.65
CA LEU A 18 12.32 17.02 -28.36
C LEU A 18 12.87 17.58 -27.03
N LEU A 19 12.10 18.41 -26.32
CA LEU A 19 12.54 19.12 -25.12
C LEU A 19 11.94 18.51 -23.83
N ASP A 20 12.60 18.76 -22.69
CA ASP A 20 12.00 18.49 -21.37
C ASP A 20 10.76 19.40 -21.21
N PRO A 21 9.65 18.92 -20.63
CA PRO A 21 8.46 19.74 -20.43
C PRO A 21 8.71 21.06 -19.67
N ARG A 22 9.74 21.13 -18.82
CA ARG A 22 10.15 22.37 -18.14
C ARG A 22 10.80 23.37 -19.11
N ASP A 23 11.55 22.88 -20.10
CA ASP A 23 12.13 23.73 -21.15
C ASP A 23 11.04 24.24 -22.10
N VAL A 24 10.03 23.43 -22.40
CA VAL A 24 8.83 23.89 -23.13
C VAL A 24 8.11 25.01 -22.36
N ALA A 25 8.00 24.88 -21.04
CA ALA A 25 7.41 25.93 -20.20
C ALA A 25 8.25 27.22 -20.16
N GLN A 26 9.58 27.13 -20.26
CA GLN A 26 10.46 28.29 -20.40
C GLN A 26 10.33 28.93 -21.79
N PHE A 27 10.28 28.14 -22.85
CA PHE A 27 10.07 28.60 -24.21
C PHE A 27 8.77 29.40 -24.36
N ALA A 28 7.67 28.90 -23.78
CA ALA A 28 6.38 29.57 -23.80
C ALA A 28 6.40 30.95 -23.10
N GLN A 29 7.36 31.23 -22.22
CA GLN A 29 7.51 32.53 -21.56
C GLN A 29 8.24 33.58 -22.41
N THR A 30 8.78 33.21 -23.57
CA THR A 30 9.57 34.12 -24.40
C THR A 30 8.74 35.04 -25.30
N CYS A 31 7.53 34.64 -25.70
CA CYS A 31 6.62 35.43 -26.53
C CYS A 31 5.16 34.99 -26.34
N SER A 32 4.20 35.91 -26.54
CA SER A 32 2.76 35.63 -26.47
C SER A 32 2.30 34.59 -27.48
N ASP A 33 2.87 34.58 -28.69
CA ASP A 33 2.47 33.65 -29.75
C ASP A 33 2.85 32.21 -29.38
N TYR A 34 4.02 32.02 -28.77
CA TYR A 34 4.46 30.72 -28.26
C TYR A 34 3.70 30.30 -27.00
N HIS A 35 3.32 31.26 -26.16
CA HIS A 35 2.40 30.98 -25.06
C HIS A 35 1.08 30.43 -25.59
N ALA A 36 0.48 31.08 -26.59
CA ALA A 36 -0.77 30.65 -27.18
C ALA A 36 -0.66 29.28 -27.88
N LEU A 37 0.47 29.02 -28.54
CA LEU A 37 0.77 27.71 -29.13
C LEU A 37 0.81 26.59 -28.06
N VAL A 38 1.41 26.85 -26.90
CA VAL A 38 1.60 25.82 -25.87
C VAL A 38 0.37 25.68 -24.97
N TYR A 39 -0.26 26.78 -24.56
CA TYR A 39 -1.23 26.79 -23.47
C TYR A 39 -2.69 26.95 -23.88
N ASP A 40 -2.95 27.52 -25.06
CA ASP A 40 -4.30 27.97 -25.45
C ASP A 40 -4.95 27.07 -26.51
N GLN A 41 -4.30 25.98 -26.92
CA GLN A 41 -4.88 24.97 -27.82
C GLN A 41 -5.90 24.08 -27.10
N GLU A 42 -7.06 23.86 -27.72
CA GLU A 42 -8.17 23.09 -27.11
C GLU A 42 -7.97 21.56 -27.18
N ASP A 43 -7.19 21.06 -28.14
CA ASP A 43 -7.09 19.62 -28.45
C ASP A 43 -6.15 18.82 -27.54
N GLN A 44 -5.35 19.50 -26.71
CA GLN A 44 -4.29 18.95 -25.88
C GLN A 44 -3.27 18.06 -26.62
N HIS A 45 -3.15 18.18 -27.94
CA HIS A 45 -2.30 17.32 -28.76
C HIS A 45 -0.84 17.36 -28.29
N LEU A 46 -0.27 18.57 -28.21
CA LEU A 46 1.10 18.79 -27.74
C LEU A 46 1.33 18.20 -26.33
N TRP A 47 0.40 18.44 -25.40
CA TRP A 47 0.52 17.94 -24.02
C TRP A 47 0.45 16.41 -23.94
N ARG A 48 -0.39 15.79 -24.76
CA ARG A 48 -0.46 14.33 -24.88
C ARG A 48 0.87 13.77 -25.38
N GLU A 49 1.38 14.29 -26.47
CA GLU A 49 2.65 13.79 -27.04
C GLU A 49 3.82 14.04 -26.08
N LEU A 50 3.89 15.20 -25.44
CA LEU A 50 4.89 15.49 -24.40
C LEU A 50 4.84 14.48 -23.24
N TYR A 51 3.64 14.11 -22.78
CA TYR A 51 3.47 13.10 -21.74
C TYR A 51 3.95 11.73 -22.23
N LEU A 52 3.55 11.31 -23.44
CA LEU A 52 3.86 9.98 -23.97
C LEU A 52 5.36 9.79 -24.29
N GLN A 53 6.13 10.87 -24.44
CA GLN A 53 7.59 10.83 -24.52
C GLN A 53 8.28 10.61 -23.15
N GLN A 54 7.55 10.79 -22.04
CA GLN A 54 8.09 10.54 -20.70
C GLN A 54 8.01 9.05 -20.34
N PRO A 55 8.86 8.55 -19.43
CA PRO A 55 8.86 7.15 -19.00
C PRO A 55 7.72 6.84 -18.01
N PHE A 56 6.47 7.15 -18.39
CA PHE A 56 5.26 6.91 -17.60
C PHE A 56 4.35 5.87 -18.26
N ASP A 57 3.46 5.28 -17.47
CA ASP A 57 2.37 4.47 -17.99
C ASP A 57 1.45 5.31 -18.88
N ASP A 58 1.01 4.77 -20.02
CA ASP A 58 -0.01 5.42 -20.86
C ASP A 58 -1.35 5.43 -20.11
N PRO A 59 -1.87 6.60 -19.68
CA PRO A 59 -3.06 6.69 -18.83
C PRO A 59 -4.32 6.11 -19.49
N ARG A 60 -4.34 5.95 -20.82
CA ARG A 60 -5.45 5.30 -21.55
C ARG A 60 -5.54 3.81 -21.27
N ARG A 61 -4.47 3.21 -20.76
CA ARG A 61 -4.34 1.77 -20.45
C ARG A 61 -4.33 1.49 -18.95
N THR A 62 -4.35 2.52 -18.11
CA THR A 62 -4.32 2.37 -16.65
C THR A 62 -5.73 2.20 -16.09
N VAL A 63 -5.77 1.64 -14.89
CA VAL A 63 -7.00 1.51 -14.11
C VAL A 63 -6.82 2.17 -12.75
N THR A 64 -7.92 2.58 -12.11
CA THR A 64 -7.92 3.09 -10.73
C THR A 64 -7.62 1.97 -9.72
N SER A 65 -7.48 2.33 -8.44
CA SER A 65 -7.33 1.37 -7.34
C SER A 65 -8.43 0.30 -7.29
N LEU A 66 -9.67 0.65 -7.68
CA LEU A 66 -10.80 -0.28 -7.77
C LEU A 66 -10.90 -0.99 -9.14
N GLY A 67 -9.92 -0.81 -10.02
CA GLY A 67 -9.84 -1.48 -11.32
C GLY A 67 -10.77 -0.91 -12.40
N ARG A 68 -11.18 0.37 -12.27
CA ARG A 68 -11.97 1.06 -13.31
C ARG A 68 -11.04 1.75 -14.31
N PRO A 69 -11.31 1.73 -15.63
CA PRO A 69 -10.52 2.47 -16.60
C PRO A 69 -10.48 3.98 -16.27
N VAL A 70 -9.32 4.59 -16.44
CA VAL A 70 -9.20 6.06 -16.32
C VAL A 70 -9.80 6.72 -17.55
N SER A 71 -10.86 7.52 -17.37
CA SER A 71 -11.55 8.26 -18.44
C SER A 71 -11.25 9.76 -18.40
N ALA A 72 -11.41 10.46 -19.53
CA ALA A 72 -11.28 11.92 -19.64
C ALA A 72 -9.93 12.46 -19.14
N ILE A 73 -8.85 12.03 -19.79
CA ILE A 73 -7.47 12.41 -19.43
C ILE A 73 -7.22 13.88 -19.77
N ASP A 74 -6.92 14.68 -18.76
CA ASP A 74 -6.37 16.04 -18.90
C ASP A 74 -4.84 15.96 -18.91
N TRP A 75 -4.28 15.80 -20.10
CA TRP A 75 -2.84 15.61 -20.33
C TRP A 75 -2.01 16.79 -19.81
N LYS A 76 -2.52 18.01 -19.99
CA LYS A 76 -1.85 19.23 -19.56
C LYS A 76 -1.71 19.27 -18.04
N THR A 77 -2.83 19.18 -17.34
CA THR A 77 -2.83 19.23 -15.87
C THR A 77 -2.03 18.07 -15.29
N GLU A 78 -2.15 16.90 -15.90
CA GLU A 78 -1.46 15.69 -15.47
C GLU A 78 0.06 15.84 -15.54
N LEU A 79 0.59 16.23 -16.72
CA LEU A 79 2.02 16.42 -16.90
C LEU A 79 2.56 17.54 -15.99
N GLN A 80 1.83 18.65 -15.87
CA GLN A 80 2.23 19.75 -14.99
C GLN A 80 2.36 19.31 -13.52
N ARG A 81 1.43 18.50 -13.01
CA ARG A 81 1.50 17.96 -11.64
C ARG A 81 2.72 17.08 -11.45
N ILE A 82 3.04 16.21 -12.41
CA ILE A 82 4.21 15.32 -12.33
C ILE A 82 5.52 16.12 -12.38
N MET A 83 5.62 17.10 -13.27
CA MET A 83 6.79 18.00 -13.33
C MET A 83 6.94 18.83 -12.04
N ARG A 84 5.82 19.20 -11.43
CA ARG A 84 5.82 19.89 -10.14
C ARG A 84 6.32 19.01 -9.01
N VAL A 85 5.92 17.74 -8.96
CA VAL A 85 6.46 16.74 -8.03
C VAL A 85 7.98 16.67 -8.15
N GLN A 86 8.51 16.51 -9.37
CA GLN A 86 9.95 16.47 -9.59
C GLN A 86 10.64 17.72 -9.03
N THR A 87 10.08 18.91 -9.28
CA THR A 87 10.64 20.18 -8.79
C THR A 87 10.67 20.25 -7.26
N VAL A 88 9.57 19.86 -6.59
CA VAL A 88 9.48 19.90 -5.13
C VAL A 88 10.44 18.90 -4.47
N LEU A 89 10.50 17.67 -4.98
CA LEU A 89 11.33 16.62 -4.40
C LEU A 89 12.83 16.89 -4.59
N THR A 90 13.22 17.51 -5.71
CA THR A 90 14.63 17.85 -6.01
C THR A 90 15.13 19.10 -5.30
N ARG A 91 14.28 20.10 -5.09
CA ARG A 91 14.66 21.32 -4.35
C ARG A 91 14.60 21.14 -2.84
N GLY A 92 13.85 20.15 -2.36
CA GLY A 92 13.66 19.89 -0.94
C GLY A 92 12.22 20.15 -0.52
N PRO A 93 11.44 19.12 -0.10
CA PRO A 93 10.01 19.27 0.21
C PRO A 93 9.71 20.31 1.30
N MET A 94 10.64 20.49 2.25
CA MET A 94 10.48 21.41 3.39
C MET A 94 10.55 22.89 2.99
N GLU A 95 11.02 23.22 1.79
CA GLU A 95 10.99 24.60 1.26
C GLU A 95 9.58 25.03 0.83
N PHE A 96 8.63 24.10 0.72
CA PHE A 96 7.30 24.32 0.17
C PHE A 96 6.22 24.26 1.24
N SER A 97 5.08 24.91 0.96
CA SER A 97 3.95 24.97 1.89
C SER A 97 3.36 23.58 2.17
N PRO A 98 2.70 23.38 3.33
CA PRO A 98 2.03 22.10 3.64
C PRO A 98 1.02 21.67 2.56
N GLU A 99 0.26 22.62 2.01
CA GLU A 99 -0.69 22.35 0.92
C GLU A 99 0.02 21.81 -0.33
N GLU A 100 1.15 22.40 -0.69
CA GLU A 100 1.94 21.95 -1.83
C GLU A 100 2.50 20.55 -1.61
N ARG A 101 2.97 20.24 -0.40
CA ARG A 101 3.43 18.89 -0.04
C ARG A 101 2.30 17.87 -0.12
N CYS A 102 1.10 18.20 0.34
CA CYS A 102 -0.09 17.36 0.19
C CYS A 102 -0.41 17.10 -1.30
N ASN A 103 -0.35 18.12 -2.16
CA ASN A 103 -0.60 17.96 -3.61
C ASN A 103 0.44 17.04 -4.26
N VAL A 104 1.71 17.17 -3.88
CA VAL A 104 2.80 16.29 -4.33
C VAL A 104 2.55 14.85 -3.90
N LEU A 105 2.22 14.62 -2.63
CA LEU A 105 1.94 13.27 -2.11
C LEU A 105 0.74 12.62 -2.78
N ARG A 106 -0.36 13.36 -2.98
CA ARG A 106 -1.53 12.85 -3.73
C ARG A 106 -1.16 12.47 -5.16
N THR A 107 -0.30 13.26 -5.80
CA THR A 107 0.17 12.96 -7.16
C THR A 107 1.02 11.68 -7.19
N LEU A 108 1.94 11.50 -6.24
CA LEU A 108 2.74 10.27 -6.10
C LEU A 108 1.85 9.04 -5.85
N ILE A 109 0.91 9.12 -4.90
CA ILE A 109 -0.05 8.05 -4.60
C ILE A 109 -0.87 7.69 -5.85
N ARG A 110 -1.32 8.70 -6.60
CA ARG A 110 -2.06 8.48 -7.84
C ARG A 110 -1.21 7.80 -8.90
N LEU A 111 0.07 8.14 -9.04
CA LEU A 111 0.98 7.44 -9.96
C LEU A 111 1.19 5.96 -9.57
N VAL A 112 1.22 5.65 -8.28
CA VAL A 112 1.30 4.27 -7.77
C VAL A 112 0.02 3.49 -8.03
N ASN A 113 -1.14 4.11 -7.84
CA ASN A 113 -2.42 3.40 -7.96
C ASN A 113 -2.96 3.36 -9.40
N ASN A 114 -2.71 4.40 -10.21
CA ASN A 114 -3.21 4.46 -11.59
C ASN A 114 -2.17 3.92 -12.56
N VAL A 115 -2.09 2.58 -12.61
CA VAL A 115 -1.09 1.83 -13.36
C VAL A 115 -1.76 0.81 -14.28
N ILE A 116 -1.01 0.30 -15.24
CA ILE A 116 -1.49 -0.78 -16.12
C ILE A 116 -1.60 -2.05 -15.25
N PRO A 117 -2.76 -2.72 -15.21
CA PRO A 117 -2.93 -3.91 -14.39
C PRO A 117 -2.09 -5.06 -14.94
N ALA A 118 -1.56 -5.89 -14.03
CA ALA A 118 -0.98 -7.16 -14.39
C ALA A 118 -2.08 -8.12 -14.87
N THR A 119 -1.76 -8.94 -15.87
CA THR A 119 -2.71 -9.91 -16.45
C THR A 119 -2.55 -11.32 -15.87
N HIS A 120 -1.42 -11.58 -15.20
CA HIS A 120 -1.05 -12.88 -14.66
C HIS A 120 -0.46 -12.77 -13.25
N VAL A 121 -0.68 -13.82 -12.45
CA VAL A 121 -0.23 -13.92 -11.06
C VAL A 121 1.28 -14.07 -10.89
N ASP A 122 2.07 -14.21 -11.95
CA ASP A 122 3.53 -14.28 -11.85
C ASP A 122 4.19 -12.93 -12.15
N SER A 123 3.42 -11.97 -12.66
CA SER A 123 3.90 -10.61 -12.93
C SER A 123 4.21 -9.89 -11.62
N ILE A 124 5.46 -9.49 -11.45
CA ILE A 124 5.92 -8.59 -10.37
C ILE A 124 6.75 -7.42 -10.91
N ASP A 125 6.78 -7.26 -12.24
CA ASP A 125 7.54 -6.19 -12.87
C ASP A 125 6.96 -4.83 -12.46
N PRO A 126 7.78 -3.91 -11.94
CA PRO A 126 7.30 -2.57 -11.62
C PRO A 126 6.82 -1.89 -12.89
N SER A 127 5.72 -1.13 -12.78
CA SER A 127 5.31 -0.26 -13.87
C SER A 127 6.32 0.89 -14.05
N PRO A 128 6.39 1.53 -15.23
CA PRO A 128 7.14 2.77 -15.42
C PRO A 128 6.85 3.83 -14.35
N ASN A 129 5.58 4.00 -13.95
CA ASN A 129 5.23 4.90 -12.85
C ASN A 129 5.86 4.48 -11.52
N HIS A 130 5.82 3.19 -11.18
CA HIS A 130 6.49 2.66 -9.98
C HIS A 130 7.99 2.94 -10.00
N ALA A 131 8.66 2.66 -11.12
CA ALA A 131 10.09 2.92 -11.26
C ALA A 131 10.42 4.40 -11.03
N TRP A 132 9.66 5.31 -11.65
CA TRP A 132 9.86 6.75 -11.49
C TRP A 132 9.60 7.22 -10.05
N VAL A 133 8.48 6.80 -9.45
CA VAL A 133 8.13 7.16 -8.06
C VAL A 133 9.22 6.67 -7.10
N THR A 134 9.70 5.44 -7.26
CA THR A 134 10.79 4.88 -6.45
C THR A 134 12.05 5.76 -6.53
N VAL A 135 12.48 6.15 -7.73
CA VAL A 135 13.67 7.01 -7.90
C VAL A 135 13.48 8.37 -7.23
N MET A 136 12.31 8.99 -7.42
CA MET A 136 12.01 10.32 -6.86
C MET A 136 11.90 10.31 -5.34
N VAL A 137 11.26 9.29 -4.77
CA VAL A 137 11.10 9.15 -3.32
C VAL A 137 12.44 8.84 -2.66
N ARG A 138 13.28 7.99 -3.26
CA ARG A 138 14.64 7.70 -2.75
C ARG A 138 15.53 8.93 -2.69
N ALA A 139 15.41 9.81 -3.67
CA ALA A 139 16.23 11.01 -3.76
C ALA A 139 15.73 12.16 -2.86
N SER A 140 14.75 11.93 -1.99
CA SER A 140 14.06 12.99 -1.25
C SER A 140 13.69 12.56 0.17
N PRO A 141 13.77 13.45 1.19
CA PRO A 141 13.35 13.15 2.56
C PRO A 141 11.81 13.17 2.71
N ILE A 142 11.04 12.93 1.65
CA ILE A 142 9.57 13.02 1.65
C ILE A 142 8.90 11.94 2.51
N LEU A 143 9.59 10.84 2.82
CA LEU A 143 9.10 9.82 3.75
C LEU A 143 9.61 10.02 5.19
N GLU A 144 10.57 10.91 5.41
CA GLU A 144 11.03 11.23 6.76
C GLU A 144 9.97 12.10 7.46
N VAL A 145 9.35 11.55 8.49
CA VAL A 145 8.25 12.20 9.23
C VAL A 145 8.46 12.06 10.72
N ASP A 146 8.49 13.19 11.39
CA ASP A 146 8.23 13.22 12.83
C ASP A 146 6.71 13.26 13.05
N TYR A 147 6.11 12.10 13.34
CA TYR A 147 4.67 12.00 13.61
C TYR A 147 4.25 12.73 14.89
N SER A 148 5.20 13.08 15.77
CA SER A 148 4.95 13.88 16.97
C SER A 148 4.92 15.38 16.69
N SER A 149 5.48 15.84 15.57
CA SER A 149 5.52 17.25 15.20
C SER A 149 4.11 17.82 14.95
N THR A 150 3.88 19.03 15.45
CA THR A 150 2.67 19.83 15.20
C THR A 150 2.74 20.62 13.89
N ASP A 151 3.90 20.67 13.24
CA ASP A 151 4.12 21.45 12.02
C ASP A 151 3.58 20.75 10.76
N ILE A 152 3.26 19.45 10.90
CA ILE A 152 2.72 18.61 9.84
C ILE A 152 1.24 18.37 10.12
N SER A 153 0.38 18.69 9.14
CA SER A 153 -1.07 18.51 9.27
C SER A 153 -1.45 17.03 9.37
N SER A 154 -2.60 16.74 9.96
CA SER A 154 -3.12 15.36 10.03
C SER A 154 -3.26 14.73 8.65
N GLU A 155 -3.69 15.50 7.64
CA GLU A 155 -3.79 15.03 6.27
C GLU A 155 -2.42 14.66 5.68
N GLU A 156 -1.41 15.52 5.87
CA GLU A 156 -0.07 15.24 5.37
C GLU A 156 0.51 13.97 6.03
N LYS A 157 0.30 13.76 7.33
CA LYS A 157 0.70 12.53 8.03
C LYS A 157 0.06 11.28 7.40
N GLN A 158 -1.24 11.34 7.09
CA GLN A 158 -1.95 10.22 6.45
C GLN A 158 -1.42 9.95 5.03
N LEU A 159 -1.21 10.98 4.22
CA LEU A 159 -0.69 10.85 2.86
C LEU A 159 0.74 10.28 2.84
N ARG A 160 1.61 10.73 3.75
CA ARG A 160 2.97 10.19 3.87
C ARG A 160 2.97 8.75 4.34
N ALA A 161 2.18 8.41 5.35
CA ALA A 161 2.05 7.04 5.84
C ALA A 161 1.53 6.09 4.75
N ARG A 162 0.57 6.55 3.93
CA ARG A 162 0.07 5.80 2.77
C ARG A 162 1.16 5.55 1.73
N LEU A 163 1.85 6.60 1.30
CA LEU A 163 2.93 6.48 0.32
C LEU A 163 4.07 5.60 0.84
N HIS A 164 4.44 5.73 2.12
CA HIS A 164 5.47 4.90 2.75
C HIS A 164 5.06 3.44 2.82
N THR A 165 3.78 3.16 3.12
CA THR A 165 3.23 1.79 3.09
C THR A 165 3.37 1.17 1.70
N TYR A 166 3.05 1.91 0.65
CA TYR A 166 3.25 1.42 -0.72
C TYR A 166 4.73 1.29 -1.09
N TYR A 167 5.56 2.24 -0.68
CA TYR A 167 6.98 2.23 -0.99
C TYR A 167 7.68 1.00 -0.39
N GLY A 168 7.34 0.62 0.84
CA GLY A 168 7.97 -0.49 1.54
C GLY A 168 8.75 -0.01 2.77
N ILE A 169 9.99 -0.49 2.89
CA ILE A 169 10.90 -0.19 4.00
C ILE A 169 12.08 0.63 3.49
N THR A 170 12.49 1.63 4.28
CA THR A 170 13.71 2.41 4.09
C THR A 170 14.81 1.91 5.04
N LEU A 171 16.05 2.37 4.84
CA LEU A 171 17.12 2.10 5.81
C LEU A 171 16.80 2.61 7.20
N ASP A 172 16.14 3.78 7.29
CA ASP A 172 15.84 4.43 8.55
C ASP A 172 14.87 3.61 9.41
N ASP A 173 13.95 2.90 8.76
CA ASP A 173 12.97 2.02 9.40
C ASP A 173 13.64 0.85 10.15
N ARG A 174 14.82 0.40 9.71
CA ARG A 174 15.56 -0.71 10.35
C ARG A 174 16.14 -0.33 11.72
N ARG A 175 16.16 0.96 12.07
CA ARG A 175 16.64 1.41 13.39
C ARG A 175 15.72 0.88 14.49
N LEU A 176 16.31 0.39 15.58
CA LEU A 176 15.56 -0.13 16.73
C LEU A 176 14.51 0.87 17.25
N ALA A 177 14.85 2.15 17.29
CA ALA A 177 13.92 3.20 17.70
C ALA A 177 12.67 3.29 16.81
N GLN A 178 12.80 3.15 15.49
CA GLN A 178 11.67 3.20 14.55
C GLN A 178 10.81 1.94 14.65
N ARG A 179 11.45 0.78 14.80
CA ARG A 179 10.76 -0.49 15.05
C ARG A 179 9.96 -0.42 16.36
N ASN A 180 10.57 0.06 17.43
CA ASN A 180 9.93 0.19 18.74
C ASN A 180 8.79 1.20 18.71
N ALA A 181 8.92 2.33 18.02
CA ALA A 181 7.82 3.27 17.84
C ALA A 181 6.59 2.63 17.17
N SER A 182 6.81 1.77 16.17
CA SER A 182 5.70 1.06 15.50
C SER A 182 5.08 -0.02 16.38
N ARG A 183 5.89 -0.76 17.17
CA ARG A 183 5.39 -1.71 18.18
C ARG A 183 4.56 -1.02 19.26
N VAL A 184 5.05 0.09 19.79
CA VAL A 184 4.32 0.92 20.77
C VAL A 184 2.96 1.30 20.21
N PHE A 185 2.88 1.72 18.95
CA PHE A 185 1.60 2.07 18.32
C PHE A 185 0.68 0.86 18.17
N VAL A 186 1.20 -0.25 17.63
CA VAL A 186 0.40 -1.45 17.30
C VAL A 186 -0.11 -2.17 18.54
N TYR A 187 0.67 -2.25 19.61
CA TYR A 187 0.26 -2.96 20.84
C TYR A 187 -0.49 -2.07 21.83
N ALA A 188 -0.66 -0.78 21.53
CA ALA A 188 -1.41 0.13 22.40
C ALA A 188 -2.91 -0.15 22.24
N MET A 189 -3.51 -0.81 23.24
CA MET A 189 -4.93 -1.17 23.27
C MET A 189 -5.85 0.05 23.12
N ARG A 190 -5.40 1.23 23.55
CA ARG A 190 -6.13 2.51 23.38
C ARG A 190 -6.40 2.88 21.91
N ASN A 191 -5.69 2.28 20.95
CA ASN A 191 -5.86 2.49 19.52
C ASN A 191 -6.94 1.57 18.91
N TYR A 192 -7.63 0.75 19.71
CA TYR A 192 -8.63 -0.21 19.25
C TYR A 192 -9.90 -0.05 20.08
N LYS A 193 -10.92 0.57 19.48
CA LYS A 193 -12.19 0.90 20.11
C LYS A 193 -13.34 0.61 19.15
N TRP A 194 -14.57 0.69 19.67
CA TRP A 194 -15.77 0.64 18.83
C TRP A 194 -15.80 1.75 17.77
N ASP A 195 -15.20 2.91 18.06
CA ASP A 195 -15.16 4.06 17.14
C ASP A 195 -14.35 3.80 15.85
N ASN A 196 -13.40 2.86 15.89
CA ASN A 196 -12.66 2.40 14.71
C ASN A 196 -12.85 0.89 14.45
N GLU A 197 -13.89 0.29 15.04
CA GLU A 197 -14.22 -1.12 14.92
C GLU A 197 -13.02 -2.06 15.20
N PHE A 198 -12.10 -1.65 16.07
CA PHE A 198 -10.87 -2.40 16.40
C PHE A 198 -9.94 -2.70 15.20
N GLY A 199 -10.06 -1.92 14.13
CA GLY A 199 -9.23 -2.01 12.93
C GLY A 199 -8.38 -0.75 12.68
N PRO A 200 -7.59 -0.73 11.60
CA PRO A 200 -6.79 0.44 11.19
C PRO A 200 -7.65 1.52 10.52
N PHE A 201 -8.76 1.90 11.15
CA PHE A 201 -9.69 2.93 10.69
C PHE A 201 -9.59 4.18 11.56
N MET A 202 -10.07 5.30 11.03
CA MET A 202 -10.14 6.55 11.77
C MET A 202 -11.07 6.38 12.99
N MET A 203 -10.64 6.85 14.16
CA MET A 203 -11.37 6.76 15.42
C MET A 203 -12.47 7.84 15.55
N ASP A 204 -13.06 8.22 14.40
CA ASP A 204 -14.12 9.23 14.27
C ASP A 204 -15.45 8.60 13.80
N GLY A 205 -15.53 7.27 13.73
CA GLY A 205 -16.69 6.53 13.25
C GLY A 205 -16.94 6.64 11.74
N SER A 206 -16.06 7.30 10.98
CA SER A 206 -16.24 7.49 9.53
C SER A 206 -15.99 6.24 8.70
N GLY A 207 -15.30 5.24 9.26
CA GLY A 207 -14.89 4.04 8.53
C GLY A 207 -13.79 4.27 7.48
N ARG A 208 -13.25 5.51 7.39
CA ARG A 208 -12.09 5.83 6.54
C ARG A 208 -10.83 5.20 7.09
N VAL A 209 -9.86 4.93 6.22
CA VAL A 209 -8.62 4.27 6.60
C VAL A 209 -7.70 5.22 7.37
N ASN A 210 -7.13 4.72 8.46
CA ASN A 210 -6.04 5.38 9.18
C ASN A 210 -4.71 4.82 8.68
N TRP A 211 -4.14 5.45 7.66
CA TRP A 211 -2.88 5.07 7.04
C TRP A 211 -1.67 5.14 7.98
N VAL A 212 -1.71 5.96 9.03
CA VAL A 212 -0.67 5.94 10.09
C VAL A 212 -0.70 4.61 10.84
N HIS A 213 -1.90 4.09 11.12
CA HIS A 213 -2.07 2.77 11.75
C HIS A 213 -1.65 1.65 10.79
N VAL A 214 -2.10 1.70 9.53
CA VAL A 214 -1.67 0.73 8.50
C VAL A 214 -0.15 0.72 8.35
N ARG A 215 0.51 1.89 8.35
CA ARG A 215 1.97 1.99 8.26
C ARG A 215 2.68 1.35 9.45
N ALA A 216 2.17 1.53 10.66
CA ALA A 216 2.73 0.91 11.87
C ALA A 216 2.60 -0.63 11.81
N ILE A 217 1.43 -1.14 11.41
CA ILE A 217 1.19 -2.57 11.17
C ILE A 217 2.15 -3.10 10.10
N HIS A 218 2.21 -2.42 8.96
CA HIS A 218 3.10 -2.74 7.84
C HIS A 218 4.55 -2.84 8.31
N HIS A 219 5.02 -1.87 9.10
CA HIS A 219 6.38 -1.85 9.60
C HIS A 219 6.67 -3.03 10.52
N VAL A 220 5.79 -3.29 11.51
CA VAL A 220 5.95 -4.43 12.43
C VAL A 220 6.00 -5.75 11.66
N MET A 221 5.06 -5.99 10.73
CA MET A 221 5.03 -7.21 9.93
C MET A 221 6.27 -7.35 9.03
N SER A 222 6.72 -6.25 8.42
CA SER A 222 7.87 -6.25 7.51
C SER A 222 9.17 -6.63 8.21
N MET A 223 9.36 -6.19 9.46
CA MET A 223 10.58 -6.49 10.23
C MET A 223 10.74 -7.98 10.60
N HIS A 224 9.73 -8.82 10.34
CA HIS A 224 9.84 -10.28 10.48
C HIS A 224 10.19 -11.01 9.19
N ILE A 225 10.01 -10.37 8.02
CA ILE A 225 10.17 -11.03 6.72
C ILE A 225 11.26 -10.41 5.85
N VAL A 226 11.62 -9.14 6.10
CA VAL A 226 12.69 -8.46 5.37
C VAL A 226 14.03 -9.07 5.80
N PRO A 227 14.88 -9.51 4.87
CA PRO A 227 16.20 -10.06 5.19
C PRO A 227 17.05 -9.06 5.98
N GLU A 228 17.87 -9.57 6.89
CA GLU A 228 18.94 -8.79 7.51
C GLU A 228 19.93 -8.32 6.44
N LEU A 229 20.36 -7.06 6.52
CA LEU A 229 21.37 -6.56 5.59
C LEU A 229 22.71 -7.18 5.95
N ASP A 230 23.41 -7.74 4.96
CA ASP A 230 24.83 -8.04 5.11
C ASP A 230 25.63 -6.74 4.86
N PRO A 231 26.25 -6.13 5.90
CA PRO A 231 26.97 -4.87 5.76
C PRO A 231 28.17 -4.95 4.80
N GLU A 232 28.66 -6.16 4.50
CA GLU A 232 29.83 -6.37 3.65
C GLU A 232 29.47 -6.61 2.18
N GLN A 233 28.21 -6.93 1.87
CA GLN A 233 27.80 -7.38 0.53
C GLN A 233 26.69 -6.54 -0.11
N GLU A 234 25.86 -5.87 0.68
CA GLU A 234 24.71 -5.15 0.14
C GLU A 234 25.00 -3.67 -0.02
N ASP A 235 24.62 -3.12 -1.17
CA ASP A 235 24.48 -1.67 -1.34
C ASP A 235 23.36 -1.23 -0.39
N PRO A 236 23.68 -0.57 0.73
CA PRO A 236 22.67 -0.16 1.70
C PRO A 236 21.66 0.79 1.05
N GLU A 237 22.05 1.48 -0.02
CA GLU A 237 21.14 2.35 -0.74
C GLU A 237 20.17 1.56 -1.62
N ALA A 238 20.35 0.28 -1.94
CA ALA A 238 19.47 -0.48 -2.84
C ALA A 238 17.99 -0.52 -2.38
N PHE A 239 17.07 -0.48 -3.34
CA PHE A 239 15.63 -0.51 -3.03
C PHE A 239 15.25 -1.91 -2.58
N THR A 240 14.77 -2.05 -1.34
CA THR A 240 14.39 -3.36 -0.81
C THR A 240 13.10 -3.85 -1.48
N LEU A 241 13.23 -4.80 -2.39
CA LEU A 241 12.11 -5.49 -3.03
C LEU A 241 11.69 -6.70 -2.21
N PHE A 242 10.44 -6.70 -1.74
CA PHE A 242 9.87 -7.79 -0.95
C PHE A 242 8.33 -7.74 -1.03
N PRO A 243 7.60 -8.78 -0.59
CA PRO A 243 6.14 -8.89 -0.80
C PRO A 243 5.23 -7.77 -0.27
N MET A 244 5.77 -6.85 0.53
CA MET A 244 5.08 -5.64 0.99
C MET A 244 5.76 -4.35 0.49
N SER A 245 6.27 -4.36 -0.75
CA SER A 245 6.78 -3.16 -1.43
C SER A 245 6.04 -2.87 -2.74
N MET A 246 6.37 -1.73 -3.35
CA MET A 246 5.55 -1.09 -4.39
C MET A 246 5.10 -2.00 -5.55
N PRO A 247 5.93 -2.90 -6.13
CA PRO A 247 5.45 -3.75 -7.22
C PRO A 247 4.29 -4.68 -6.84
N TRP A 248 4.13 -5.00 -5.55
CA TRP A 248 3.05 -5.83 -5.06
C TRP A 248 1.71 -5.09 -4.95
N THR A 249 1.67 -3.76 -5.11
CA THR A 249 0.43 -2.97 -5.13
C THR A 249 -0.35 -3.11 -6.43
N LEU A 250 0.26 -3.66 -7.49
CA LEU A 250 -0.37 -3.82 -8.81
C LEU A 250 -1.63 -4.66 -8.75
N SER A 251 -2.69 -4.21 -9.43
CA SER A 251 -3.88 -5.04 -9.64
C SER A 251 -3.55 -6.24 -10.51
N ILE A 252 -4.17 -7.39 -10.23
CA ILE A 252 -4.18 -8.53 -11.15
C ILE A 252 -5.57 -8.67 -11.78
N ILE A 253 -5.68 -8.29 -13.04
CA ILE A 253 -6.93 -8.31 -13.81
C ILE A 253 -6.66 -9.05 -15.12
N PRO A 254 -7.11 -10.31 -15.25
CA PRO A 254 -6.96 -11.06 -16.51
C PRO A 254 -7.63 -10.35 -17.68
N ASN A 255 -7.11 -10.57 -18.89
CA ASN A 255 -7.63 -9.96 -20.11
C ASN A 255 -9.13 -10.24 -20.29
N GLY A 256 -9.89 -9.18 -20.59
CA GLY A 256 -11.33 -9.26 -20.83
C GLY A 256 -12.20 -9.37 -19.57
N VAL A 257 -11.61 -9.36 -18.37
CA VAL A 257 -12.37 -9.36 -17.12
C VAL A 257 -12.86 -7.95 -16.80
N ASN A 258 -14.18 -7.77 -16.71
CA ASN A 258 -14.80 -6.57 -16.17
C ASN A 258 -15.11 -6.79 -14.67
N LEU A 259 -14.45 -6.04 -13.78
CA LEU A 259 -14.67 -6.18 -12.34
C LEU A 259 -16.08 -5.77 -11.89
N ASP A 260 -16.80 -4.96 -12.68
CA ASP A 260 -18.18 -4.55 -12.36
C ASP A 260 -19.19 -5.69 -12.58
N GLU A 261 -18.82 -6.73 -13.33
CA GLU A 261 -19.71 -7.83 -13.71
C GLU A 261 -19.38 -9.15 -12.99
N VAL A 262 -18.17 -9.29 -12.46
CA VAL A 262 -17.74 -10.51 -11.79
C VAL A 262 -18.15 -10.54 -10.32
N ARG A 263 -18.59 -11.72 -9.87
CA ARG A 263 -19.01 -11.94 -8.47
C ARG A 263 -17.88 -11.71 -7.45
N ASP A 264 -16.67 -12.14 -7.79
CA ASP A 264 -15.50 -12.05 -6.91
C ASP A 264 -14.57 -10.91 -7.34
N TRP A 265 -15.07 -9.68 -7.35
CA TRP A 265 -14.32 -8.51 -7.81
C TRP A 265 -13.03 -8.29 -7.01
N ALA A 266 -13.03 -8.60 -5.70
CA ALA A 266 -11.88 -8.45 -4.81
C ALA A 266 -10.86 -9.60 -4.90
N GLY A 267 -11.20 -10.72 -5.55
CA GLY A 267 -10.32 -11.88 -5.70
C GLY A 267 -10.16 -12.71 -4.41
N VAL A 268 -11.23 -12.80 -3.61
CA VAL A 268 -11.29 -13.51 -2.34
C VAL A 268 -10.99 -15.00 -2.49
N THR A 269 -11.54 -15.64 -3.51
CA THR A 269 -11.47 -17.10 -3.66
C THR A 269 -10.05 -17.57 -3.94
N GLY A 270 -9.54 -18.51 -3.15
CA GLY A 270 -8.24 -19.14 -3.34
C GLY A 270 -7.53 -19.44 -2.02
N ARG A 271 -6.26 -19.85 -2.12
CA ARG A 271 -5.41 -20.12 -0.97
C ARG A 271 -4.69 -18.86 -0.50
N TRP A 272 -4.69 -18.66 0.80
CA TRP A 272 -4.06 -17.53 1.46
C TRP A 272 -3.15 -18.01 2.59
N GLN A 273 -2.18 -17.18 2.93
CA GLN A 273 -1.42 -17.27 4.17
C GLN A 273 -1.83 -16.11 5.06
N CYS A 274 -2.18 -16.42 6.30
CA CYS A 274 -2.44 -15.44 7.35
C CYS A 274 -1.27 -15.48 8.32
N SER A 275 -0.39 -14.48 8.25
CA SER A 275 0.65 -14.25 9.25
C SER A 275 0.18 -13.28 10.31
N PHE A 276 0.50 -13.53 11.57
CA PHE A 276 0.14 -12.67 12.67
C PHE A 276 1.25 -12.62 13.72
N CYS A 277 1.33 -11.49 14.42
CA CYS A 277 2.27 -11.29 15.52
C CYS A 277 1.55 -11.15 16.86
N PHE A 278 2.20 -11.61 17.92
CA PHE A 278 1.80 -11.34 19.31
C PHE A 278 3.02 -11.30 20.23
N CYS A 279 2.89 -10.63 21.38
CA CYS A 279 3.84 -10.70 22.48
C CYS A 279 3.21 -11.42 23.69
N ASP A 280 3.99 -11.62 24.75
CA ASP A 280 3.48 -12.19 25.99
C ASP A 280 2.33 -11.33 26.54
N HIS A 281 1.23 -11.99 26.94
CA HIS A 281 0.02 -11.28 27.37
C HIS A 281 0.24 -10.47 28.64
N ARG A 282 1.11 -10.92 29.56
CA ARG A 282 1.41 -10.17 30.79
C ARG A 282 2.21 -8.91 30.46
N GLU A 283 3.19 -9.04 29.56
CA GLU A 283 3.95 -7.91 29.04
C GLU A 283 3.05 -6.88 28.37
N LEU A 284 2.10 -7.34 27.55
CA LEU A 284 1.09 -6.49 26.89
C LEU A 284 0.22 -5.73 27.92
N LEU A 285 -0.21 -6.39 28.99
CA LEU A 285 -1.01 -5.77 30.05
C LEU A 285 -0.21 -4.76 30.88
N ILE A 286 1.07 -5.05 31.15
CA ILE A 286 1.98 -4.12 31.84
C ILE A 286 2.21 -2.88 30.96
N PHE A 287 2.51 -3.08 29.68
CA PHE A 287 2.72 -2.01 28.70
C PHE A 287 1.54 -1.03 28.65
N ASN A 288 0.32 -1.58 28.58
CA ASN A 288 -0.92 -0.82 28.51
C ASN A 288 -1.40 -0.25 29.86
N ASN A 289 -0.58 -0.40 30.92
CA ASN A 289 -0.83 0.12 32.26
C ASN A 289 -2.27 -0.11 32.75
N PHE A 290 -2.60 -1.39 32.90
CA PHE A 290 -3.95 -1.90 33.10
C PHE A 290 -4.82 -1.16 34.16
N ASN A 291 -4.21 -0.56 35.18
CA ASN A 291 -4.94 0.12 36.26
C ASN A 291 -5.37 1.57 35.94
N ASN A 292 -4.87 2.16 34.86
CA ASN A 292 -4.95 3.61 34.65
C ASN A 292 -5.81 4.01 33.42
N ASN A 293 -6.05 5.31 33.25
CA ASN A 293 -6.86 5.90 32.18
C ASN A 293 -6.07 5.99 30.84
N ASP A 294 -6.78 6.06 29.71
CA ASP A 294 -6.22 6.16 28.36
C ASP A 294 -5.33 7.40 28.11
N GLU A 295 -5.35 8.37 29.03
CA GLU A 295 -4.57 9.60 28.96
C GLU A 295 -3.15 9.45 29.53
N GLU A 296 -2.88 8.38 30.28
CA GLU A 296 -1.56 8.19 30.87
C GLU A 296 -0.51 7.69 29.87
N PRO A 297 0.78 8.03 30.05
CA PRO A 297 1.86 7.52 29.22
C PRO A 297 1.96 5.98 29.27
N LEU A 298 2.30 5.37 28.14
CA LEU A 298 2.56 3.93 28.05
C LEU A 298 3.93 3.56 28.66
N HIS A 299 4.06 2.33 29.15
CA HIS A 299 5.33 1.80 29.66
C HIS A 299 6.20 1.25 28.52
N THR A 300 6.70 2.14 27.65
CA THR A 300 7.38 1.76 26.39
C THR A 300 8.72 1.06 26.57
N ALA A 301 9.35 1.17 27.74
CA ALA A 301 10.68 0.60 28.03
C ALA A 301 10.75 -0.92 27.84
N ILE A 302 9.60 -1.61 27.86
CA ILE A 302 9.52 -3.05 27.61
C ILE A 302 10.03 -3.44 26.23
N PHE A 303 9.86 -2.59 25.22
CA PHE A 303 10.34 -2.87 23.87
C PHE A 303 11.84 -2.66 23.68
N ASP A 304 12.49 -2.01 24.65
CA ASP A 304 13.94 -1.85 24.68
C ASP A 304 14.63 -3.04 25.39
N ASP A 305 13.87 -3.93 26.02
CA ASP A 305 14.38 -5.13 26.65
C ASP A 305 14.85 -6.15 25.59
N PRO A 306 16.14 -6.59 25.61
CA PRO A 306 16.63 -7.63 24.70
C PRO A 306 15.87 -8.96 24.80
N GLU A 307 15.22 -9.23 25.93
CA GLU A 307 14.42 -10.44 26.16
C GLU A 307 12.98 -10.31 25.62
N PHE A 308 12.56 -9.13 25.15
CA PHE A 308 11.24 -8.96 24.55
C PHE A 308 11.13 -9.77 23.26
N VAL A 309 10.21 -10.74 23.25
CA VAL A 309 9.97 -11.60 22.08
C VAL A 309 8.62 -11.30 21.46
N GLU A 310 8.66 -10.88 20.20
CA GLU A 310 7.50 -10.82 19.33
C GLU A 310 7.42 -12.10 18.50
N VAL A 311 6.39 -12.90 18.73
CA VAL A 311 6.17 -14.17 18.05
C VAL A 311 5.49 -13.92 16.71
N PHE A 312 6.10 -14.41 15.62
CA PHE A 312 5.52 -14.43 14.28
C PHE A 312 5.08 -15.85 13.91
N ARG A 313 3.83 -16.02 13.45
CA ARG A 313 3.26 -17.30 13.01
C ARG A 313 2.49 -17.11 11.72
N SER A 314 2.37 -18.17 10.93
CA SER A 314 1.59 -18.20 9.70
C SER A 314 0.71 -19.44 9.65
N ILE A 315 -0.50 -19.29 9.11
CA ILE A 315 -1.45 -20.38 8.88
C ILE A 315 -1.99 -20.32 7.45
N SER A 316 -2.20 -21.48 6.83
CA SER A 316 -2.83 -21.56 5.50
C SER A 316 -4.35 -21.55 5.62
N VAL A 317 -5.01 -20.74 4.80
CA VAL A 317 -6.48 -20.65 4.77
C VAL A 317 -7.00 -20.70 3.34
N ASP A 318 -8.01 -21.52 3.11
CA ASP A 318 -8.70 -21.62 1.82
C ASP A 318 -10.01 -20.84 1.91
N LEU A 319 -10.13 -19.75 1.14
CA LEU A 319 -11.30 -18.88 1.15
C LEU A 319 -12.16 -19.09 -0.10
N ARG A 320 -13.48 -18.93 0.05
CA ARG A 320 -14.44 -18.93 -1.05
C ARG A 320 -15.56 -17.92 -0.82
N VAL A 321 -16.04 -17.33 -1.91
CA VAL A 321 -17.23 -16.46 -1.88
C VAL A 321 -18.49 -17.28 -1.56
N LEU A 322 -19.27 -16.80 -0.58
CA LEU A 322 -20.54 -17.41 -0.16
C LEU A 322 -21.74 -16.69 -0.76
N SER A 323 -21.77 -15.36 -0.67
CA SER A 323 -22.85 -14.50 -1.18
C SER A 323 -22.33 -13.09 -1.48
N THR A 324 -23.16 -12.29 -2.14
CA THR A 324 -22.89 -10.88 -2.41
C THR A 324 -24.12 -10.06 -2.03
N GLU A 325 -23.90 -8.88 -1.45
CA GLU A 325 -24.92 -7.90 -1.08
C GLU A 325 -24.66 -6.62 -1.86
N GLU A 326 -25.68 -6.08 -2.53
CA GLU A 326 -25.55 -4.84 -3.30
C GLU A 326 -25.16 -3.68 -2.37
N ASP A 327 -24.21 -2.87 -2.83
CA ASP A 327 -23.77 -1.65 -2.17
C ASP A 327 -24.13 -0.46 -3.08
N SER A 328 -25.12 0.33 -2.66
CA SER A 328 -25.60 1.47 -3.44
C SER A 328 -24.57 2.60 -3.56
N ASP A 329 -23.67 2.71 -2.58
CA ASP A 329 -22.65 3.76 -2.55
C ASP A 329 -21.48 3.40 -3.47
N HIS A 330 -21.29 2.10 -3.75
CA HIS A 330 -20.24 1.59 -4.63
C HIS A 330 -20.77 0.65 -5.73
N PRO A 331 -21.48 1.18 -6.75
CA PRO A 331 -22.01 0.37 -7.85
C PRO A 331 -20.94 -0.50 -8.53
N GLY A 332 -21.26 -1.78 -8.76
CA GLY A 332 -20.33 -2.76 -9.32
C GLY A 332 -19.32 -3.33 -8.31
N ARG A 333 -19.32 -2.88 -7.06
CA ARG A 333 -18.48 -3.42 -5.97
C ARG A 333 -19.35 -3.88 -4.79
N PRO A 334 -20.25 -4.88 -5.01
CA PRO A 334 -21.09 -5.38 -3.93
C PRO A 334 -20.25 -5.92 -2.78
N ARG A 335 -20.75 -5.84 -1.54
CA ARG A 335 -20.12 -6.51 -0.41
C ARG A 335 -20.06 -8.01 -0.69
N ILE A 336 -18.88 -8.60 -0.55
CA ILE A 336 -18.66 -10.04 -0.70
C ILE A 336 -18.67 -10.66 0.69
N ASN A 337 -19.58 -11.60 0.96
CA ASN A 337 -19.48 -12.46 2.15
C ASN A 337 -18.72 -13.73 1.77
N PHE A 338 -17.77 -14.13 2.60
CA PHE A 338 -16.91 -15.28 2.35
C PHE A 338 -16.81 -16.20 3.57
N GLY A 339 -16.36 -17.42 3.31
CA GLY A 339 -16.01 -18.37 4.34
C GLY A 339 -14.82 -19.22 3.91
N GLY A 340 -14.17 -19.84 4.88
CA GLY A 340 -12.99 -20.65 4.62
C GLY A 340 -12.65 -21.62 5.74
N SER A 341 -11.67 -22.46 5.44
CA SER A 341 -11.13 -23.49 6.35
C SER A 341 -9.63 -23.32 6.52
N ILE A 342 -9.14 -23.61 7.71
CA ILE A 342 -7.71 -23.61 8.04
C ILE A 342 -7.13 -25.00 7.74
N ASP A 343 -6.01 -25.06 7.02
CA ASP A 343 -5.20 -26.26 6.73
C ASP A 343 -5.88 -27.42 5.98
N GLY A 344 -6.93 -27.20 5.18
CA GLY A 344 -7.53 -28.22 4.31
C GLY A 344 -8.08 -29.48 5.01
N THR A 345 -7.94 -29.58 6.33
CA THR A 345 -8.45 -30.68 7.15
C THR A 345 -9.89 -30.42 7.49
N ALA A 346 -10.73 -31.40 7.17
CA ALA A 346 -12.18 -31.26 7.10
C ALA A 346 -12.92 -31.01 8.43
N ASN A 347 -12.30 -30.60 9.53
CA ASN A 347 -13.02 -30.24 10.76
C ASN A 347 -12.09 -29.63 11.82
N THR A 348 -12.16 -28.32 12.02
CA THR A 348 -12.41 -27.71 13.35
C THR A 348 -12.41 -26.19 13.26
N ALA A 349 -11.45 -25.58 12.56
CA ALA A 349 -11.31 -24.14 12.51
C ALA A 349 -11.90 -23.51 11.23
N THR A 350 -12.80 -22.54 11.41
CA THR A 350 -13.52 -21.88 10.32
C THR A 350 -13.29 -20.38 10.32
N ILE A 351 -13.20 -19.80 9.13
CA ILE A 351 -13.17 -18.35 8.91
C ILE A 351 -14.48 -17.95 8.25
N VAL A 352 -15.12 -16.88 8.73
CA VAL A 352 -16.29 -16.27 8.09
C VAL A 352 -16.13 -14.76 8.18
N GLY A 353 -16.37 -14.08 7.06
CA GLY A 353 -16.10 -12.65 6.96
C GLY A 353 -16.73 -12.00 5.74
N TYR A 354 -16.36 -10.75 5.52
CA TYR A 354 -16.78 -9.99 4.37
C TYR A 354 -15.70 -9.03 3.85
N VAL A 355 -15.84 -8.65 2.59
CA VAL A 355 -15.08 -7.59 1.92
C VAL A 355 -16.03 -6.53 1.43
N LYS A 356 -15.74 -5.25 1.67
CA LYS A 356 -16.50 -4.10 1.16
C LYS A 356 -15.60 -2.91 0.84
N VAL A 357 -16.11 -1.94 0.10
CA VAL A 357 -15.42 -0.67 -0.15
C VAL A 357 -15.70 0.30 1.02
N THR A 358 -14.70 1.09 1.41
CA THR A 358 -14.80 2.14 2.43
C THR A 358 -15.24 3.47 1.81
N PRO A 359 -15.71 4.46 2.61
CA PRO A 359 -16.10 5.77 2.08
C PRO A 359 -14.97 6.56 1.38
N ASP A 360 -13.72 6.14 1.52
CA ASP A 360 -12.53 6.70 0.87
C ASP A 360 -11.97 5.79 -0.24
N ASP A 361 -12.81 4.93 -0.83
CA ASP A 361 -12.50 4.03 -1.97
C ASP A 361 -11.37 3.02 -1.70
N GLU A 362 -11.16 2.62 -0.44
CA GLU A 362 -10.27 1.53 -0.04
C GLU A 362 -11.05 0.23 0.16
N ILE A 363 -10.35 -0.91 0.24
CA ILE A 363 -10.98 -2.23 0.35
C ILE A 363 -10.81 -2.77 1.76
N ARG A 364 -11.89 -2.80 2.53
CA ARG A 364 -11.93 -3.33 3.89
C ARG A 364 -12.21 -4.82 3.91
N TRP A 365 -11.47 -5.52 4.77
CA TRP A 365 -11.65 -6.92 5.10
C TRP A 365 -11.99 -7.06 6.58
N HIS A 366 -13.08 -7.76 6.86
CA HIS A 366 -13.45 -8.20 8.20
C HIS A 366 -13.60 -9.72 8.19
N PHE A 367 -13.09 -10.40 9.21
CA PHE A 367 -13.41 -11.80 9.42
C PHE A 367 -13.29 -12.19 10.89
N THR A 368 -14.06 -13.20 11.26
CA THR A 368 -13.87 -13.91 12.52
C THR A 368 -13.36 -15.30 12.26
N SER A 369 -12.55 -15.82 13.18
CA SER A 369 -12.05 -17.18 13.14
C SER A 369 -12.18 -17.85 14.49
N GLY A 370 -12.29 -19.17 14.50
CA GLY A 370 -12.39 -19.95 15.72
C GLY A 370 -12.68 -21.41 15.43
N GLU A 371 -12.99 -22.17 16.48
CA GLU A 371 -13.09 -23.62 16.43
C GLU A 371 -14.50 -24.11 16.77
N ASN A 372 -14.90 -25.24 16.16
CA ASN A 372 -16.13 -25.96 16.48
C ASN A 372 -17.40 -25.09 16.40
N GLY A 373 -17.42 -24.12 15.48
CA GLY A 373 -18.56 -23.20 15.29
C GLY A 373 -18.60 -22.01 16.26
N SER A 374 -17.61 -21.86 17.14
CA SER A 374 -17.45 -20.69 18.00
C SER A 374 -16.37 -19.77 17.47
N SER A 375 -16.74 -18.54 17.07
CA SER A 375 -15.77 -17.50 16.75
C SER A 375 -15.04 -17.06 18.03
N ILE A 376 -13.72 -17.02 17.97
CA ILE A 376 -12.84 -16.63 19.09
C ILE A 376 -12.11 -15.34 18.75
N TRP A 377 -11.57 -15.28 17.54
CA TRP A 377 -10.78 -14.16 17.04
C TRP A 377 -11.59 -13.30 16.09
N SER A 378 -11.41 -11.99 16.18
CA SER A 378 -11.93 -10.97 15.26
C SER A 378 -10.75 -10.31 14.57
N SER A 379 -10.87 -10.03 13.27
CA SER A 379 -9.80 -9.44 12.47
C SER A 379 -10.35 -8.40 11.52
N GLU A 380 -9.69 -7.26 11.49
CA GLU A 380 -10.07 -6.06 10.75
C GLU A 380 -8.86 -5.52 10.00
N GLY A 381 -8.98 -5.35 8.69
CA GLY A 381 -7.87 -4.94 7.86
C GLY A 381 -8.27 -4.25 6.58
N VAL A 382 -7.25 -3.75 5.88
CA VAL A 382 -7.36 -3.02 4.63
C VAL A 382 -6.47 -3.71 3.60
N GLN A 383 -7.00 -3.96 2.40
CA GLN A 383 -6.19 -4.41 1.29
C GLN A 383 -5.27 -3.27 0.85
N VAL A 384 -3.97 -3.53 0.78
CA VAL A 384 -2.99 -2.51 0.42
C VAL A 384 -2.71 -2.57 -1.08
N GLY A 385 -2.66 -1.39 -1.70
CA GLY A 385 -2.53 -1.26 -3.15
C GLY A 385 -3.87 -1.41 -3.85
N ASN A 386 -3.82 -1.77 -5.12
CA ASN A 386 -5.02 -1.86 -5.94
C ASN A 386 -5.77 -3.18 -5.73
N VAL A 387 -7.02 -3.24 -6.19
CA VAL A 387 -7.88 -4.42 -6.18
C VAL A 387 -7.14 -5.68 -6.68
N ARG A 388 -7.24 -6.79 -5.93
CA ARG A 388 -6.52 -8.05 -6.21
C ARG A 388 -4.99 -7.94 -6.19
N SER A 389 -4.43 -6.95 -5.50
CA SER A 389 -2.98 -6.83 -5.31
C SER A 389 -2.40 -8.04 -4.58
N LYS A 390 -1.13 -8.36 -4.89
CA LYS A 390 -0.38 -9.39 -4.17
C LYS A 390 0.09 -8.92 -2.80
N PHE A 391 0.12 -7.61 -2.57
CA PHE A 391 0.44 -7.03 -1.27
C PHE A 391 -0.44 -7.65 -0.18
N GLY A 392 -1.71 -7.90 -0.49
CA GLY A 392 -2.65 -8.51 0.44
C GLY A 392 -3.24 -7.50 1.41
N VAL A 393 -3.61 -7.99 2.58
CA VAL A 393 -4.39 -7.26 3.59
C VAL A 393 -3.54 -7.09 4.84
N LEU A 394 -3.45 -5.85 5.33
CA LEU A 394 -2.85 -5.54 6.61
C LEU A 394 -3.93 -5.11 7.60
N GLY A 395 -3.84 -5.60 8.83
CA GLY A 395 -4.83 -5.31 9.83
C GLY A 395 -4.43 -5.69 11.24
N SER A 396 -5.41 -5.65 12.13
CA SER A 396 -5.29 -6.05 13.52
C SER A 396 -6.25 -7.19 13.85
N TRP A 397 -5.83 -8.05 14.76
CA TRP A 397 -6.67 -9.08 15.34
C TRP A 397 -6.82 -8.86 16.85
N THR A 398 -7.96 -9.29 17.38
CA THR A 398 -8.28 -9.32 18.82
C THR A 398 -9.33 -10.42 19.05
N THR A 399 -9.94 -10.53 20.24
CA THR A 399 -11.05 -11.48 20.43
C THR A 399 -12.38 -10.89 19.97
N VAL A 400 -13.37 -11.74 19.71
CA VAL A 400 -14.73 -11.30 19.33
C VAL A 400 -15.49 -10.56 20.42
N LEU A 401 -15.08 -10.69 21.68
CA LEU A 401 -15.72 -10.00 22.81
C LEU A 401 -15.24 -8.57 22.93
N HIS A 402 -14.02 -8.29 22.46
CA HIS A 402 -13.37 -6.99 22.57
C HIS A 402 -13.34 -6.49 24.03
N ASP A 403 -13.10 -7.41 24.97
CA ASP A 403 -12.94 -7.09 26.38
C ASP A 403 -11.68 -6.25 26.58
N ARG A 404 -11.67 -5.44 27.65
CA ARG A 404 -10.57 -4.50 27.95
C ARG A 404 -9.19 -5.18 28.06
N HIS A 405 -9.14 -6.50 28.29
CA HIS A 405 -7.88 -7.24 28.49
C HIS A 405 -7.55 -8.14 27.32
N ASP A 406 -8.36 -8.07 26.26
CA ASP A 406 -8.16 -8.91 25.11
C ASP A 406 -6.81 -8.59 24.47
N PRO A 407 -6.07 -9.62 24.06
CA PRO A 407 -4.87 -9.40 23.29
C PRO A 407 -5.20 -8.65 22.00
N VAL A 408 -4.20 -7.92 21.52
CA VAL A 408 -4.24 -7.29 20.20
C VAL A 408 -2.90 -7.51 19.52
N GLY A 409 -2.92 -7.68 18.20
CA GLY A 409 -1.71 -7.76 17.41
C GLY A 409 -1.97 -7.50 15.93
N PRO A 410 -0.91 -7.32 15.13
CA PRO A 410 -1.03 -7.13 13.70
C PRO A 410 -1.18 -8.47 12.98
N PHE A 411 -1.80 -8.42 11.80
CA PHE A 411 -1.75 -9.52 10.83
C PHE A 411 -1.47 -9.02 9.41
N TRP A 412 -1.01 -9.95 8.58
CA TRP A 412 -0.82 -9.84 7.16
C TRP A 412 -1.43 -11.07 6.49
N LEU A 413 -2.46 -10.87 5.66
CA LEU A 413 -3.14 -11.91 4.92
C LEU A 413 -2.84 -11.71 3.43
N TRP A 414 -2.12 -12.64 2.80
CA TRP A 414 -1.78 -12.55 1.38
C TRP A 414 -2.06 -13.85 0.64
N LYS A 415 -2.36 -13.71 -0.64
CA LYS A 415 -2.73 -14.83 -1.48
C LYS A 415 -1.47 -15.58 -1.91
N THR A 416 -1.49 -16.91 -1.81
CA THR A 416 -0.39 -17.74 -2.31
C THR A 416 -0.84 -18.51 -3.53
N ASN A 417 0.09 -18.76 -4.45
CA ASN A 417 -0.17 -19.67 -5.56
C ASN A 417 -0.38 -21.09 -5.00
N ASP A 418 -1.23 -21.89 -5.64
CA ASP A 418 -1.40 -23.30 -5.28
C ASP A 418 -0.04 -24.00 -5.35
N ALA A 419 0.37 -24.64 -4.26
CA ALA A 419 1.68 -25.25 -4.12
C ALA A 419 1.82 -26.51 -4.99
N GLU A 420 2.41 -26.37 -6.18
CA GLU A 420 3.18 -27.46 -6.79
C GLU A 420 4.65 -27.48 -6.31
N GLU A 421 5.11 -26.46 -5.57
CA GLU A 421 6.53 -26.31 -5.20
C GLU A 421 6.98 -27.08 -3.94
N GLN A 422 6.09 -27.70 -3.16
CA GLN A 422 6.50 -28.47 -1.98
C GLN A 422 7.02 -29.89 -2.29
N VAL A 423 6.97 -30.36 -3.53
CA VAL A 423 7.52 -31.69 -3.91
C VAL A 423 9.03 -31.64 -4.20
N ALA A 424 9.62 -30.46 -4.45
CA ALA A 424 11.03 -30.35 -4.85
C ALA A 424 12.04 -30.39 -3.69
N GLN A 425 11.61 -30.27 -2.42
CA GLN A 425 12.51 -30.33 -1.25
C GLN A 425 12.39 -31.63 -0.43
N GLY A 426 11.62 -32.63 -0.91
CA GLY A 426 11.38 -33.90 -0.21
C GLY A 426 12.28 -35.07 -0.61
N THR A 427 13.20 -34.92 -1.55
CA THR A 427 14.05 -36.02 -2.04
C THR A 427 15.51 -35.61 -2.08
N ASN A 428 16.22 -35.69 -0.95
CA ASN A 428 17.65 -36.04 -0.88
C ASN A 428 18.16 -36.14 0.56
N THR A 429 17.71 -37.15 1.31
CA THR A 429 18.46 -37.70 2.46
C THR A 429 18.15 -39.18 2.64
N ASN A 430 18.64 -40.02 1.73
CA ASN A 430 18.87 -41.44 2.00
C ASN A 430 20.14 -41.88 1.26
N GLY A 431 21.29 -41.51 1.83
CA GLY A 431 22.60 -42.02 1.46
C GLY A 431 23.09 -43.00 2.51
N THR A 432 22.83 -44.29 2.27
CA THR A 432 23.42 -45.43 2.96
C THR A 432 24.93 -45.43 2.79
N ALA A 433 25.68 -45.32 3.89
CA ALA A 433 27.11 -45.57 3.93
C ALA A 433 27.39 -46.94 4.54
N THR A 434 27.57 -47.94 3.66
CA THR A 434 28.36 -49.15 3.94
C THR A 434 29.69 -49.02 3.24
N ALA A 435 30.81 -49.13 3.97
CA ALA A 435 31.85 -50.13 3.74
C ALA A 435 33.15 -49.80 4.48
N THR A 436 33.76 -50.88 4.99
CA THR A 436 35.15 -51.10 5.45
C THR A 436 35.61 -50.44 6.73
#